data_AF-A0A968ZRE8-F1
#
_entry.id   AF-A0A968ZRE8-F1
#
_cell.length_a   1.000
_cell.length_b   1.000
_cell.length_c   1.000
_cell.angle_alpha   90.00
_cell.angle_beta   90.00
_cell.angle_gamma   90.00
#
_symmetry.space_group_name_H-M   'P 1'
#
loop_
_entity.id
_entity.type
_entity.pdbx_description
1 polymer ?
#
loop_
_entity_poly.entity_id
_entity_poly.type
_entity_poly.pdbx_seq_one_letter_code
_entity_poly.pdbx_strand_id
1 'polypeptide(L)'
;MVQTTNGETIEIGFEEPLYRSPETIKRYVDNTLYHLMTMTSFAPGDDRISLLDPSRDRAPSMKVDGGGEITQGAWLASESLAGKFADEFKIKLADMTPPTVFNGTEEIILKINYIEEPVEIESGTWEVSVIADLKVFTLGKRPGDIKIETLPFNKVVTVRAVSSPYLHDVENFGELAVALNRVQQAGLQITDIKDMSLVR
;
A
#
# COMPACT_ATOMS: atom_id res chain seq x y z
N MET A 1 -23.45 -5.41 -35.94
CA MET A 1 -24.88 -5.31 -35.58
C MET A 1 -25.36 -6.70 -35.24
N VAL A 2 -25.83 -6.91 -34.01
CA VAL A 2 -26.64 -8.09 -33.65
C VAL A 2 -27.92 -7.52 -33.07
N GLN A 3 -29.04 -7.89 -33.67
CA GLN A 3 -30.38 -7.47 -33.26
C GLN A 3 -31.04 -8.65 -32.56
N THR A 4 -31.47 -8.46 -31.32
CA THR A 4 -32.34 -9.40 -30.59
C THR A 4 -33.73 -8.80 -30.42
N THR A 5 -34.71 -9.69 -30.33
CA THR A 5 -36.13 -9.47 -30.71
C THR A 5 -37.02 -8.83 -29.65
N ASN A 6 -36.46 -8.29 -28.56
CA ASN A 6 -37.23 -7.60 -27.54
C ASN A 6 -36.60 -6.22 -27.36
N GLY A 7 -37.37 -5.14 -27.59
CA GLY A 7 -36.93 -3.75 -27.61
C GLY A 7 -36.45 -3.17 -26.27
N GLU A 8 -35.79 -3.96 -25.43
CA GLU A 8 -34.92 -3.47 -24.38
C GLU A 8 -33.52 -3.31 -24.96
N THR A 9 -33.19 -2.07 -25.29
CA THR A 9 -31.80 -1.68 -25.50
C THR A 9 -31.08 -1.87 -24.17
N ILE A 10 -30.32 -2.95 -24.05
CA ILE A 10 -29.25 -3.01 -23.06
C ILE A 10 -28.24 -1.99 -23.54
N GLU A 11 -28.29 -0.78 -22.98
CA GLU A 11 -27.14 0.11 -23.01
C GLU A 11 -26.02 -0.66 -22.33
N ILE A 12 -25.16 -1.27 -23.14
CA ILE A 12 -23.82 -1.64 -22.71
C ILE A 12 -23.18 -0.29 -22.42
N GLY A 13 -23.30 0.17 -21.17
CA GLY A 13 -22.60 1.35 -20.71
C GLY A 13 -21.15 1.14 -21.10
N PHE A 14 -20.66 1.95 -22.04
CA PHE A 14 -19.24 2.00 -22.32
C PHE A 14 -18.63 2.51 -21.02
N GLU A 15 -18.17 1.60 -20.15
CA GLU A 15 -17.26 2.00 -19.09
C GLU A 15 -16.11 2.71 -19.81
N GLU A 16 -15.90 3.99 -19.49
CA GLU A 16 -14.74 4.69 -20.01
C GLU A 16 -13.51 3.85 -19.67
N PRO A 17 -12.60 3.58 -20.62
CA PRO A 17 -11.47 2.66 -20.39
C PRO A 17 -10.63 3.00 -19.15
N LEU A 18 -10.68 4.26 -18.74
CA LEU A 18 -9.98 4.81 -17.59
C LEU A 18 -10.78 4.79 -16.30
N TYR A 19 -12.11 4.63 -16.33
CA TYR A 19 -12.94 4.68 -15.13
C TYR A 19 -12.64 3.53 -14.17
N ARG A 20 -12.65 3.83 -12.86
CA ARG A 20 -12.60 2.86 -11.78
C ARG A 20 -13.64 3.23 -10.74
N SER A 21 -14.33 2.25 -10.17
CA SER A 21 -15.31 2.52 -9.13
C SER A 21 -14.65 3.08 -7.86
N PRO A 22 -15.32 3.96 -7.10
CA PRO A 22 -14.80 4.49 -5.84
C PRO A 22 -14.34 3.40 -4.86
N GLU A 23 -15.06 2.29 -4.78
CA GLU A 23 -14.70 1.15 -3.93
C GLU A 23 -13.39 0.48 -4.38
N THR A 24 -13.19 0.33 -5.70
CA THR A 24 -11.96 -0.23 -6.25
C THR A 24 -10.77 0.67 -5.95
N ILE A 25 -10.93 1.98 -6.10
CA ILE A 25 -9.88 2.97 -5.79
C ILE A 25 -9.54 2.94 -4.30
N LYS A 26 -10.56 2.98 -3.42
CA LYS A 26 -10.36 2.94 -1.97
C LYS A 26 -9.65 1.66 -1.52
N ARG A 27 -10.06 0.50 -2.05
CA ARG A 27 -9.41 -0.79 -1.76
C ARG A 27 -7.96 -0.80 -2.25
N TYR A 28 -7.70 -0.27 -3.44
CA TYR A 28 -6.35 -0.16 -3.98
C TYR A 28 -5.46 0.70 -3.06
N VAL A 29 -5.90 1.91 -2.72
CA VAL A 29 -5.17 2.81 -1.81
C VAL A 29 -4.96 2.18 -0.44
N ASP A 30 -5.98 1.54 0.15
CA ASP A 30 -5.89 0.84 1.44
C ASP A 30 -4.77 -0.20 1.46
N ASN A 31 -4.81 -1.13 0.50
CA ASN A 31 -3.85 -2.24 0.46
C ASN A 31 -2.45 -1.75 0.09
N THR A 32 -2.33 -0.87 -0.91
CA THR A 32 -1.01 -0.37 -1.32
C THR A 32 -0.34 0.42 -0.20
N LEU A 33 -1.04 1.38 0.44
CA LEU A 33 -0.47 2.11 1.56
C LEU A 33 -0.15 1.20 2.75
N TYR A 34 -1.03 0.25 3.05
CA TYR A 34 -0.81 -0.71 4.13
C TYR A 34 0.52 -1.45 3.95
N HIS A 35 0.77 -2.02 2.77
CA HIS A 35 2.01 -2.76 2.51
C HIS A 35 3.24 -1.85 2.36
N LEU A 36 3.08 -0.61 1.86
CA LEU A 36 4.18 0.36 1.77
C LEU A 36 4.67 0.82 3.15
N MET A 37 3.74 1.08 4.07
CA MET A 37 4.02 1.75 5.34
C MET A 37 4.10 0.80 6.54
N THR A 38 3.69 -0.46 6.36
CA THR A 38 3.89 -1.49 7.39
C THR A 38 5.29 -2.07 7.28
N MET A 39 6.10 -1.78 8.31
CA MET A 39 7.48 -2.21 8.42
C MET A 39 7.57 -3.32 9.45
N THR A 40 7.59 -4.55 8.97
CA THR A 40 7.76 -5.75 9.78
C THR A 40 8.84 -6.65 9.18
N SER A 41 9.63 -7.30 10.04
CA SER A 41 10.55 -8.34 9.61
C SER A 41 9.86 -9.69 9.43
N PHE A 42 8.58 -9.83 9.77
CA PHE A 42 7.93 -11.14 9.75
C PHE A 42 7.33 -11.47 8.39
N ALA A 43 7.31 -12.76 8.06
CA ALA A 43 6.63 -13.27 6.88
C ALA A 43 5.14 -12.90 6.89
N PRO A 44 4.49 -12.81 5.71
CA PRO A 44 3.08 -12.48 5.59
C PRO A 44 2.23 -13.41 6.45
N GLY A 45 1.35 -12.83 7.26
CA GLY A 45 0.41 -13.53 8.11
C GLY A 45 -0.61 -12.52 8.63
N ASP A 46 -1.89 -12.93 8.67
CA ASP A 46 -3.10 -12.13 8.88
C ASP A 46 -2.88 -10.81 9.64
N ASP A 47 -3.02 -9.73 8.90
CA ASP A 47 -2.14 -8.57 8.92
C ASP A 47 -2.89 -7.29 9.31
N ARG A 48 -3.54 -7.29 10.48
CA ARG A 48 -4.01 -6.04 11.13
C ARG A 48 -3.74 -5.97 12.64
N ILE A 49 -2.99 -6.93 13.18
CA ILE A 49 -2.63 -6.99 14.60
C ILE A 49 -1.14 -7.32 14.69
N SER A 50 -0.36 -6.48 15.39
CA SER A 50 1.02 -6.81 15.72
C SER A 50 1.02 -8.02 16.66
N LEU A 51 1.68 -9.08 16.23
CA LEU A 51 2.05 -10.22 17.06
C LEU A 51 3.57 -10.23 17.13
N LEU A 52 4.19 -9.15 17.65
CA LEU A 52 5.65 -9.10 17.90
C LEU A 52 6.07 -10.40 18.60
N ASP A 53 6.55 -11.33 17.80
CA ASP A 53 6.87 -12.69 18.21
C ASP A 53 8.23 -12.99 17.59
N PRO A 54 9.31 -12.89 18.39
CA PRO A 54 10.66 -13.14 17.93
C PRO A 54 10.88 -14.55 17.34
N SER A 55 9.92 -15.47 17.53
CA SER A 55 9.96 -16.84 16.99
C SER A 55 9.39 -16.99 15.57
N ARG A 56 8.73 -15.96 15.03
CA ARG A 56 8.22 -15.96 13.65
C ARG A 56 9.35 -15.91 12.63
N ASP A 57 9.14 -16.60 11.51
CA ASP A 57 10.04 -16.57 10.37
C ASP A 57 10.23 -15.15 9.85
N ARG A 58 11.48 -14.81 9.56
CA ARG A 58 11.87 -13.47 9.13
C ARG A 58 11.95 -13.41 7.61
N ALA A 59 11.32 -12.39 7.04
CA ALA A 59 11.53 -11.99 5.66
C ALA A 59 12.89 -11.27 5.51
N PRO A 60 13.58 -11.44 4.38
CA PRO A 60 14.79 -10.70 4.10
C PRO A 60 14.52 -9.18 3.98
N SER A 61 15.51 -8.36 4.33
CA SER A 61 15.51 -6.95 3.97
C SER A 61 15.87 -6.77 2.50
N MET A 62 15.40 -5.67 1.91
CA MET A 62 15.65 -5.31 0.52
C MET A 62 16.51 -4.05 0.48
N LYS A 63 17.66 -4.12 -0.20
CA LYS A 63 18.54 -2.96 -0.37
C LYS A 63 17.93 -1.96 -1.36
N VAL A 64 18.05 -0.68 -1.04
CA VAL A 64 17.60 0.41 -1.91
C VAL A 64 18.81 1.04 -2.61
N ASP A 65 18.68 1.25 -3.92
CA ASP A 65 19.66 2.02 -4.69
C ASP A 65 19.65 3.48 -4.19
N GLY A 66 20.77 3.93 -3.64
CA GLY A 66 20.85 5.20 -2.91
C GLY A 66 21.17 5.04 -1.41
N GLY A 67 21.07 3.82 -0.88
CA GLY A 67 21.46 3.48 0.49
C GLY A 67 20.28 3.05 1.37
N GLY A 68 20.61 2.36 2.46
CA GLY A 68 19.62 1.82 3.40
C GLY A 68 18.91 0.56 2.91
N GLU A 69 17.95 0.11 3.70
CA GLU A 69 17.18 -1.10 3.44
C GLU A 69 15.71 -0.87 3.82
N ILE A 70 14.80 -1.57 3.15
CA ILE A 70 13.36 -1.57 3.43
C ILE A 70 12.87 -3.02 3.57
N THR A 71 11.66 -3.21 4.08
CA THR A 71 11.06 -4.55 4.17
C THR A 71 10.68 -5.10 2.79
N GLN A 72 10.67 -6.42 2.63
CA GLN A 72 10.26 -7.06 1.38
C GLN A 72 8.84 -6.66 0.94
N GLY A 73 7.91 -6.53 1.90
CA GLY A 73 6.56 -6.04 1.66
C GLY A 73 6.53 -4.63 1.08
N ALA A 74 7.26 -3.70 1.70
CA ALA A 74 7.33 -2.34 1.21
C ALA A 74 8.02 -2.24 -0.16
N TRP A 75 9.07 -3.05 -0.38
CA TRP A 75 9.75 -3.11 -1.68
C TRP A 75 8.81 -3.55 -2.79
N LEU A 76 8.08 -4.65 -2.60
CA LEU A 76 7.12 -5.14 -3.60
C LEU A 76 5.97 -4.15 -3.80
N ALA A 77 5.41 -3.61 -2.72
CA ALA A 77 4.35 -2.62 -2.82
C ALA A 77 4.79 -1.32 -3.52
N SER A 78 6.10 -1.01 -3.52
CA SER A 78 6.63 0.16 -4.24
C SER A 78 6.48 0.06 -5.76
N GLU A 79 6.31 -1.15 -6.31
CA GLU A 79 6.01 -1.34 -7.74
C GLU A 79 4.58 -0.90 -8.13
N SER A 80 3.72 -0.63 -7.15
CA SER A 80 2.43 0.06 -7.34
C SER A 80 2.59 1.57 -7.55
N LEU A 81 3.79 2.11 -7.37
CA LEU A 81 4.08 3.53 -7.52
C LEU A 81 4.56 3.83 -8.97
N ALA A 82 4.39 5.06 -9.41
CA ALA A 82 4.95 5.51 -10.70
C ALA A 82 6.48 5.52 -10.66
N GLY A 83 7.15 4.99 -11.70
CA GLY A 83 8.58 4.63 -11.66
C GLY A 83 9.52 5.60 -10.93
N LYS A 84 9.61 6.87 -11.37
CA LYS A 84 10.47 7.86 -10.70
C LYS A 84 10.04 8.14 -9.24
N PHE A 85 8.73 8.21 -8.99
CA PHE A 85 8.20 8.38 -7.64
C PHE A 85 8.51 7.17 -6.75
N ALA A 86 8.47 5.95 -7.30
CA ALA A 86 8.83 4.73 -6.59
C ALA A 86 10.26 4.77 -6.07
N ASP A 87 11.21 5.27 -6.89
CA ASP A 87 12.62 5.34 -6.50
C ASP A 87 12.86 6.37 -5.41
N GLU A 88 12.31 7.58 -5.57
CA GLU A 88 12.38 8.64 -4.55
C GLU A 88 11.70 8.21 -3.23
N PHE A 89 10.56 7.52 -3.33
CA PHE A 89 9.84 6.97 -2.18
C PHE A 89 10.67 5.93 -1.44
N LYS A 90 11.25 4.95 -2.15
CA LYS A 90 12.08 3.90 -1.55
C LYS A 90 13.26 4.49 -0.76
N ILE A 91 13.94 5.50 -1.29
CA ILE A 91 15.06 6.17 -0.61
C ILE A 91 14.57 6.81 0.69
N LYS A 92 13.50 7.59 0.64
CA LYS A 92 12.93 8.23 1.83
C LYS A 92 12.43 7.21 2.85
N LEU A 93 11.84 6.10 2.38
CA LEU A 93 11.38 5.03 3.26
C LEU A 93 12.55 4.34 3.95
N ALA A 94 13.67 4.10 3.25
CA ALA A 94 14.88 3.53 3.83
C ALA A 94 15.46 4.42 4.94
N ASP A 95 15.48 5.74 4.74
CA ASP A 95 15.91 6.71 5.76
C ASP A 95 15.00 6.70 7.01
N MET A 96 13.72 6.40 6.82
CA MET A 96 12.72 6.35 7.89
C MET A 96 12.60 4.97 8.55
N THR A 97 13.13 3.91 7.95
CA THR A 97 12.98 2.53 8.43
C THR A 97 14.00 2.25 9.54
N PRO A 98 13.58 2.04 10.80
CA PRO A 98 14.51 1.79 11.89
C PRO A 98 15.21 0.44 11.70
N PRO A 99 16.54 0.34 11.93
CA PRO A 99 17.25 -0.94 11.84
C PRO A 99 16.71 -2.02 12.80
N THR A 100 16.03 -1.60 13.87
CA THR A 100 15.33 -2.45 14.85
C THR A 100 14.14 -3.21 14.26
N VAL A 101 13.60 -2.77 13.12
CA VAL A 101 12.59 -3.54 12.39
C VAL A 101 13.17 -4.87 11.93
N PHE A 102 14.36 -4.86 11.31
CA PHE A 102 14.97 -6.06 10.72
C PHE A 102 15.44 -7.09 11.73
N ASN A 103 15.67 -6.67 12.99
CA ASN A 103 16.04 -7.59 14.06
C ASN A 103 14.81 -8.12 14.85
N GLY A 104 13.59 -7.68 14.51
CA GLY A 104 12.34 -8.10 15.12
C GLY A 104 12.08 -7.53 16.51
N THR A 105 12.79 -6.46 16.90
CA THR A 105 12.55 -5.76 18.18
C THR A 105 11.59 -4.58 18.04
N GLU A 106 11.30 -4.19 16.80
CA GLU A 106 10.35 -3.15 16.46
C GLU A 106 9.48 -3.57 15.28
N GLU A 107 8.23 -3.13 15.28
CA GLU A 107 7.29 -3.32 14.17
C GLU A 107 6.48 -2.04 14.02
N ILE A 108 6.35 -1.55 12.78
CA ILE A 108 5.53 -0.38 12.47
C ILE A 108 4.36 -0.86 11.64
N ILE A 109 3.13 -0.63 12.10
CA ILE A 109 1.91 -1.03 11.40
C ILE A 109 1.12 0.19 11.00
N LEU A 110 0.75 0.29 9.73
CA LEU A 110 -0.21 1.30 9.28
C LEU A 110 -1.62 0.86 9.67
N LYS A 111 -2.29 1.67 10.49
CA LYS A 111 -3.71 1.54 10.77
C LYS A 111 -4.48 2.63 10.04
N ILE A 112 -5.13 2.26 8.95
CA ILE A 112 -6.04 3.16 8.24
C ILE A 112 -7.33 3.29 9.02
N ASN A 113 -7.68 4.52 9.40
CA ASN A 113 -8.87 4.83 10.18
C ASN A 113 -10.04 5.19 9.25
N TYR A 114 -9.77 5.93 8.18
CA TYR A 114 -10.78 6.36 7.22
C TYR A 114 -10.15 6.72 5.86
N ILE A 115 -10.87 6.44 4.79
CA ILE A 115 -10.52 6.86 3.42
C ILE A 115 -11.75 7.60 2.86
N GLU A 116 -11.56 8.83 2.41
CA GLU A 116 -12.63 9.64 1.80
C GLU A 116 -13.04 9.10 0.42
N GLU A 117 -14.18 9.57 -0.09
CA GLU A 117 -14.56 9.29 -1.48
C GLU A 117 -13.50 9.88 -2.45
N PRO A 118 -13.01 9.10 -3.43
CA PRO A 118 -12.10 9.60 -4.44
C PRO A 118 -12.70 10.75 -5.23
N VAL A 119 -11.94 11.84 -5.38
CA VAL A 119 -12.32 13.00 -6.19
C VAL A 119 -11.57 12.91 -7.51
N GLU A 120 -12.30 12.78 -8.62
CA GLU A 120 -11.67 12.82 -9.94
C GLU A 120 -11.19 14.24 -10.23
N ILE A 121 -9.89 14.36 -10.50
CA ILE A 121 -9.25 15.64 -10.81
C ILE A 121 -8.95 15.81 -12.30
N GLU A 122 -8.78 14.69 -13.00
CA GLU A 122 -8.61 14.58 -14.45
C GLU A 122 -9.14 13.20 -14.89
N SER A 123 -9.45 13.02 -16.19
CA SER A 123 -9.99 11.73 -16.67
C SER A 123 -9.06 10.57 -16.30
N GLY A 124 -9.59 9.64 -15.49
CA GLY A 124 -8.82 8.50 -15.01
C GLY A 124 -7.80 8.80 -13.93
N THR A 125 -7.87 9.96 -13.27
CA THR A 125 -6.97 10.37 -12.18
C THR A 125 -7.77 10.94 -11.02
N TRP A 126 -7.49 10.44 -9.81
CA TRP A 126 -8.21 10.81 -8.60
C TRP A 126 -7.28 11.21 -7.48
N GLU A 127 -7.76 12.11 -6.63
CA GLU A 127 -7.20 12.36 -5.30
C GLU A 127 -8.02 11.62 -4.24
N VAL A 128 -7.31 11.06 -3.26
CA VAL A 128 -7.89 10.28 -2.17
C VAL A 128 -7.28 10.73 -0.86
N SER A 129 -8.10 11.33 0.01
CA SER A 129 -7.72 11.67 1.37
C SER A 129 -7.74 10.43 2.26
N VAL A 130 -6.65 10.21 2.99
CA VAL A 130 -6.48 9.07 3.90
C VAL A 130 -6.15 9.59 5.30
N ILE A 131 -6.94 9.15 6.28
CA ILE A 131 -6.72 9.38 7.70
C ILE A 131 -6.25 8.06 8.32
N ALA A 132 -5.04 8.05 8.87
CA ALA A 132 -4.42 6.85 9.39
C ALA A 132 -3.45 7.16 10.51
N ASP A 133 -3.02 6.12 11.21
CA ASP A 133 -1.97 6.16 12.22
C ASP A 133 -0.89 5.13 11.90
N LEU A 134 0.37 5.48 12.13
CA LEU A 134 1.45 4.50 12.30
C LEU A 134 1.49 4.09 13.77
N LYS A 135 1.31 2.80 14.02
CA LYS A 135 1.49 2.18 15.34
C LYS A 135 2.88 1.59 15.41
N VAL A 136 3.74 2.16 16.24
CA VAL A 136 5.11 1.68 16.46
C VAL A 136 5.11 0.80 17.70
N PHE A 137 5.38 -0.48 17.52
CA PHE A 137 5.50 -1.46 18.59
C PHE A 137 6.98 -1.73 18.84
N THR A 138 7.42 -1.62 20.09
CA THR A 138 8.83 -1.87 20.46
C THR A 138 8.90 -2.81 21.65
N LEU A 139 9.76 -3.82 21.56
CA LEU A 139 10.07 -4.71 22.68
C LEU A 139 10.74 -3.93 23.81
N GLY A 140 10.18 -4.08 25.01
CA GLY A 140 10.70 -3.51 26.24
C GLY A 140 11.84 -4.35 26.84
N LYS A 141 12.33 -3.89 28.01
CA LYS A 141 13.50 -4.52 28.67
C LYS A 141 13.16 -5.81 29.41
N ARG A 142 11.87 -6.11 29.62
CA ARG A 142 11.41 -7.30 30.33
C ARG A 142 10.62 -8.19 29.35
N PRO A 143 10.68 -9.53 29.49
CA PRO A 143 9.85 -10.42 28.70
C PRO A 143 8.37 -10.02 28.77
N GLY A 144 7.72 -9.85 27.63
CA GLY A 144 6.32 -9.44 27.51
C GLY A 144 6.05 -7.93 27.65
N ASP A 145 7.06 -7.11 27.89
CA ASP A 145 6.93 -5.65 27.86
C ASP A 145 6.90 -5.19 26.40
N ILE A 146 5.80 -4.56 25.97
CA ILE A 146 5.64 -3.98 24.62
C ILE A 146 5.23 -2.54 24.80
N LYS A 147 6.02 -1.62 24.23
CA LYS A 147 5.67 -0.21 24.14
C LYS A 147 4.96 0.04 22.81
N ILE A 148 3.93 0.89 22.85
CA ILE A 148 3.17 1.28 21.67
C ILE A 148 3.18 2.80 21.57
N GLU A 149 3.73 3.32 20.50
CA GLU A 149 3.62 4.72 20.11
C GLU A 149 2.67 4.87 18.92
N THR A 150 2.00 6.02 18.83
CA THR A 150 1.07 6.33 17.73
C THR A 150 1.48 7.63 17.10
N LEU A 151 1.75 7.59 15.79
CA LEU A 151 2.09 8.76 14.98
C LEU A 151 1.00 8.98 13.93
N PRO A 152 0.47 10.19 13.77
CA PRO A 152 -0.52 10.46 12.74
C PRO A 152 0.08 10.32 11.34
N PHE A 153 -0.68 9.71 10.42
CA PHE A 153 -0.33 9.50 9.03
C PHE A 153 -1.46 9.96 8.10
N ASN A 154 -1.80 11.25 8.18
CA ASN A 154 -2.83 11.82 7.30
C ASN A 154 -2.20 12.21 5.96
N LYS A 155 -2.75 11.71 4.85
CA LYS A 155 -2.20 11.88 3.51
C LYS A 155 -3.27 12.22 2.48
N VAL A 156 -2.85 12.88 1.41
CA VAL A 156 -3.57 12.93 0.13
C VAL A 156 -2.77 12.09 -0.85
N VAL A 157 -3.43 11.12 -1.46
CA VAL A 157 -2.84 10.20 -2.43
C VAL A 157 -3.40 10.50 -3.80
N THR A 158 -2.54 10.71 -4.79
CA THR A 158 -2.96 10.82 -6.19
C THR A 158 -2.77 9.47 -6.87
N VAL A 159 -3.84 8.99 -7.51
CA VAL A 159 -3.87 7.71 -8.23
C VAL A 159 -4.34 7.93 -9.66
N ARG A 160 -3.81 7.16 -10.60
CA ARG A 160 -4.26 7.15 -11.99
C ARG A 160 -4.54 5.76 -12.50
N ALA A 161 -5.44 5.65 -13.47
CA ALA A 161 -5.66 4.42 -14.21
C ALA A 161 -4.48 4.10 -15.14
N VAL A 162 -4.14 2.82 -15.23
CA VAL A 162 -3.13 2.28 -16.14
C VAL A 162 -3.70 1.05 -16.86
N SER A 163 -3.31 0.89 -18.13
CA SER A 163 -3.78 -0.23 -18.97
C SER A 163 -2.97 -1.51 -18.77
N SER A 164 -1.77 -1.42 -18.19
CA SER A 164 -0.88 -2.55 -17.95
C SER A 164 -0.29 -2.43 -16.53
N PRO A 165 -0.96 -3.00 -15.51
CA PRO A 165 -0.42 -3.03 -14.17
C PRO A 165 0.78 -3.98 -14.10
N TYR A 166 1.75 -3.66 -13.25
CA TYR A 166 2.87 -4.54 -12.96
C TYR A 166 2.40 -5.71 -12.09
N LEU A 167 2.78 -6.93 -12.46
CA LEU A 167 2.49 -8.15 -11.69
C LEU A 167 3.80 -8.78 -11.23
N HIS A 168 3.85 -9.08 -9.95
CA HIS A 168 4.97 -9.72 -9.28
C HIS A 168 5.08 -11.20 -9.64
N ASP A 169 6.31 -11.69 -9.60
CA ASP A 169 6.63 -13.11 -9.76
C ASP A 169 6.17 -13.91 -8.52
N VAL A 170 5.12 -14.71 -8.70
CA VAL A 170 4.54 -15.51 -7.61
C VAL A 170 5.43 -16.69 -7.20
N GLU A 171 6.34 -17.16 -8.06
CA GLU A 171 7.25 -18.26 -7.72
C GLU A 171 8.32 -17.78 -6.74
N ASN A 172 8.80 -16.55 -6.93
CA ASN A 172 9.85 -15.95 -6.11
C ASN A 172 9.34 -15.34 -4.80
N PHE A 173 8.08 -14.88 -4.75
CA PHE A 173 7.54 -14.10 -3.62
C PHE A 173 6.30 -14.71 -2.95
N GLY A 174 5.79 -15.84 -3.45
CA GLY A 174 4.74 -16.62 -2.80
C GLY A 174 3.44 -15.84 -2.56
N GLU A 175 2.86 -16.04 -1.36
CA GLU A 175 1.55 -15.49 -0.99
C GLU A 175 1.50 -13.96 -1.00
N LEU A 176 2.62 -13.29 -0.69
CA LEU A 176 2.71 -11.83 -0.73
C LEU A 176 2.53 -11.28 -2.15
N ALA A 177 3.18 -11.91 -3.14
CA ALA A 177 2.98 -11.54 -4.53
C ALA A 177 1.55 -11.85 -5.00
N VAL A 178 0.95 -12.95 -4.55
CA VAL A 178 -0.46 -13.24 -4.87
C VAL A 178 -1.39 -12.16 -4.34
N ALA A 179 -1.19 -11.71 -3.09
CA ALA A 179 -1.99 -10.65 -2.47
C ALA A 179 -1.82 -9.32 -3.23
N LEU A 180 -0.59 -8.89 -3.47
CA LEU A 180 -0.30 -7.65 -4.18
C LEU A 180 -0.80 -7.67 -5.64
N ASN A 181 -0.66 -8.80 -6.34
CA ASN A 181 -1.17 -8.93 -7.71
C ASN A 181 -2.69 -8.77 -7.81
N ARG A 182 -3.46 -9.27 -6.83
CA ARG A 182 -4.92 -9.07 -6.79
C ARG A 182 -5.30 -7.60 -6.67
N VAL A 183 -4.50 -6.82 -5.94
CA VAL A 183 -4.67 -5.37 -5.79
C VAL A 183 -4.27 -4.65 -7.09
N GLN A 184 -3.13 -5.00 -7.67
CA GLN A 184 -2.60 -4.40 -8.89
C GLN A 184 -3.49 -4.62 -10.12
N GLN A 185 -4.24 -5.72 -10.16
CA GLN A 185 -5.25 -5.98 -11.20
C GLN A 185 -6.35 -4.91 -11.29
N ALA A 186 -6.49 -4.04 -10.28
CA ALA A 186 -7.33 -2.85 -10.38
C ALA A 186 -6.88 -1.88 -11.50
N GLY A 187 -5.67 -2.04 -12.05
CA GLY A 187 -5.16 -1.20 -13.13
C GLY A 187 -5.04 0.25 -12.69
N LEU A 188 -4.50 0.45 -11.48
CA LEU A 188 -4.24 1.74 -10.86
C LEU A 188 -2.74 1.86 -10.54
N GLN A 189 -2.26 3.09 -10.43
CA GLN A 189 -0.91 3.42 -10.01
C GLN A 189 -0.92 4.68 -9.16
N ILE A 190 -0.24 4.66 -8.01
CA ILE A 190 -0.03 5.87 -7.20
C ILE A 190 1.05 6.71 -7.86
N THR A 191 0.76 7.99 -8.11
CA THR A 191 1.71 8.93 -8.70
C THR A 191 2.29 9.91 -7.70
N ASP A 192 1.61 10.11 -6.56
CA ASP A 192 2.03 11.08 -5.55
C ASP A 192 1.39 10.78 -4.19
N ILE A 193 2.11 11.12 -3.11
CA ILE A 193 1.64 11.02 -1.72
C ILE A 193 2.13 12.27 -0.98
N LYS A 194 1.19 13.07 -0.49
CA LYS A 194 1.48 14.33 0.22
C LYS A 194 0.89 14.33 1.61
N ASP A 195 1.52 15.05 2.53
CA ASP A 195 0.92 15.33 3.83
C ASP A 195 -0.37 16.11 3.66
N MET A 196 -1.42 15.65 4.35
CA MET A 196 -2.66 16.41 4.43
C MET A 196 -2.40 17.64 5.29
N SER A 197 -2.42 18.83 4.68
CA SER A 197 -2.35 20.06 5.44
C SER A 197 -3.63 20.18 6.28
N LEU A 198 -3.51 20.02 7.60
CA LEU A 198 -4.54 20.51 8.50
C LEU A 198 -4.58 22.03 8.30
N VAL A 199 -5.64 22.53 7.67
CA VAL A 199 -5.91 23.97 7.66
C VAL A 199 -5.96 24.41 9.13
N ARG A 200 -5.08 25.34 9.49
CA ARG A 200 -4.90 25.87 10.85
C ARG A 200 -6.17 26.51 11.39
#